data_AF-A0AAN8JDG3-F1
#
_entry.id   AF-A0AAN8JDG3-F1
#
_cell.length_a   1.000
_cell.length_b   1.000
_cell.length_c   1.000
_cell.angle_alpha   90.00
_cell.angle_beta   90.00
_cell.angle_gamma   90.00
#
_symmetry.space_group_name_H-M   'P 1'
#
loop_
_entity.id
_entity.type
_entity.pdbx_description
1 polymer ?
#
loop_
_entity_poly.entity_id
_entity_poly.type
_entity_poly.pdbx_seq_one_letter_code
_entity_poly.pdbx_strand_id
1 'polypeptide(L)'
;MNIKGFNQVFVILMLFVFASIGGWWYANNNTNERDDFMISYARKLLTDSGLIKSLVNDVKRTQTAPYSGINENTRNMDIKKVLPSKDTKIVDTKSTSGKSGLIMFTTWTDNEEKSLVHANVMNSWQFWKPLVKPLFFYSNKTTGDRMKKSGWLTLPVSNTACGTSKIPVIRDMFLDAMKNYDSPLYGYANGDISFDNGMSTAINFLKESDIVREKPVMILVRRTNVDFSNGPLLNKSSNFTEILKRGQPLTDGSSDGFFTNKLFPWKYIPDVVVGRIGIGMWIVSYARAVNATIIDITKTVRAIHMTTKSGNYESHWKPNSKCNHELYAKYQAKPSNWGCGHINCAGLEVGVTKEGKVLMRGKPKRRFPKNCFKCTMDLSKLLPASYGKSAMSKFTV
;
A
#
# COMPACT_ATOMS: atom_id res chain seq x y z
N MET A 1 -42.84 11.44 -26.13
CA MET A 1 -41.69 12.37 -26.05
C MET A 1 -40.60 11.87 -26.99
N ASN A 2 -40.19 12.66 -27.98
CA ASN A 2 -39.47 12.18 -29.16
C ASN A 2 -37.97 12.00 -28.86
N ILE A 3 -37.49 10.74 -28.89
CA ILE A 3 -36.13 10.31 -28.47
C ILE A 3 -35.01 10.98 -29.28
N LYS A 4 -35.31 11.52 -30.47
CA LYS A 4 -34.32 12.20 -31.31
C LYS A 4 -33.86 13.56 -30.75
N GLY A 5 -34.69 14.27 -29.98
CA GLY A 5 -34.33 15.57 -29.41
C GLY A 5 -33.36 15.48 -28.23
N PHE A 6 -33.44 14.41 -27.44
CA PHE A 6 -32.63 14.26 -26.22
C PHE A 6 -31.13 14.04 -26.53
N ASN A 7 -30.83 13.35 -27.63
CA ASN A 7 -29.44 13.09 -28.04
C ASN A 7 -28.73 14.34 -28.58
N GLN A 8 -29.44 15.23 -29.26
CA GLN A 8 -28.85 16.48 -29.74
C GLN A 8 -28.54 17.44 -28.58
N VAL A 9 -29.44 17.55 -27.60
CA VAL A 9 -29.22 18.37 -26.41
C VAL A 9 -28.04 17.86 -25.58
N PHE A 10 -27.91 16.54 -25.42
CA PHE A 10 -26.81 15.94 -24.65
C PHE A 10 -25.43 16.14 -25.31
N VAL A 11 -25.35 16.03 -26.64
CA VAL A 11 -24.12 16.28 -27.40
C VAL A 11 -23.72 17.77 -27.33
N ILE A 12 -24.68 18.68 -27.44
CA ILE A 12 -24.43 20.12 -27.29
C ILE A 12 -23.95 20.46 -25.87
N LEU A 13 -24.53 19.83 -24.83
CA LEU A 13 -24.09 20.02 -23.44
C LEU A 13 -22.67 19.52 -23.22
N MET A 14 -22.30 18.36 -23.77
CA MET A 14 -20.94 17.83 -23.69
C MET A 14 -19.94 18.75 -24.39
N LEU A 15 -20.27 19.26 -25.59
CA LEU A 15 -19.41 20.21 -26.31
C LEU A 15 -19.20 21.51 -25.53
N PHE A 16 -20.23 22.02 -24.85
CA PHE A 16 -20.12 23.19 -23.98
C PHE A 16 -19.23 22.95 -22.75
N VAL A 17 -19.34 21.77 -22.12
CA VAL A 17 -18.49 21.38 -20.99
C VAL A 17 -17.03 21.25 -21.43
N PHE A 18 -16.76 20.65 -22.59
CA PHE A 18 -15.40 20.56 -23.13
C PHE A 18 -14.82 21.92 -23.53
N ALA A 19 -15.62 22.82 -24.12
CA ALA A 19 -15.18 24.17 -24.46
C ALA A 19 -14.89 25.03 -23.22
N SER A 20 -15.67 24.85 -22.14
CA SER A 20 -15.51 25.58 -20.89
C SER A 20 -14.29 25.10 -20.09
N ILE A 21 -14.04 23.79 -20.09
CA ILE A 21 -12.84 23.20 -19.48
C ILE A 21 -11.58 23.56 -20.29
N GLY A 22 -11.67 23.56 -21.62
CA GLY A 22 -10.57 23.97 -22.50
C GLY A 22 -10.23 25.46 -22.38
N GLY A 23 -11.23 26.33 -22.35
CA GLY A 23 -11.04 27.79 -22.21
C GLY A 23 -10.48 28.21 -20.85
N TRP A 24 -10.94 27.57 -19.76
CA TRP A 24 -10.42 27.83 -18.42
C TRP A 24 -8.98 27.33 -18.23
N TRP A 25 -8.59 26.29 -18.97
CA TRP A 25 -7.25 25.73 -18.93
C TRP A 25 -6.25 26.50 -19.80
N TYR A 26 -6.68 26.98 -20.98
CA TYR A 26 -5.86 27.78 -21.92
C TYR A 26 -5.46 29.14 -21.35
N ALA A 27 -6.30 29.72 -20.48
CA ALA A 27 -5.98 31.00 -19.83
C ALA A 27 -4.86 30.91 -18.77
N ASN A 28 -4.44 29.70 -18.35
CA ASN A 28 -3.63 29.52 -17.14
C ASN A 28 -2.31 28.76 -17.30
N ASN A 29 -1.95 28.23 -18.48
CA ASN A 29 -0.66 27.53 -18.64
C ASN A 29 -0.10 27.64 -20.06
N ASN A 30 1.15 28.11 -20.16
CA ASN A 30 1.87 28.30 -21.41
C ASN A 30 2.96 27.22 -21.55
N THR A 31 2.65 26.08 -22.18
CA THR A 31 3.66 25.08 -22.58
C THR A 31 3.21 24.28 -23.82
N ASN A 32 3.88 24.49 -24.95
CA ASN A 32 3.52 23.97 -26.29
C ASN A 32 3.60 22.43 -26.47
N GLU A 33 4.22 21.66 -25.57
CA GLU A 33 4.39 20.21 -25.77
C GLU A 33 3.20 19.35 -25.27
N ARG A 34 2.26 19.93 -24.51
CA ARG A 34 1.05 19.21 -24.03
C ARG A 34 -0.15 19.35 -24.96
N ASP A 35 -0.14 20.34 -25.85
CA ASP A 35 -1.26 20.66 -26.72
C ASP A 35 -1.43 19.63 -27.83
N ASP A 36 -0.33 19.08 -28.36
CA ASP A 36 -0.37 18.07 -29.42
C ASP A 36 -1.01 16.75 -28.96
N PHE A 37 -0.85 16.38 -27.69
CA PHE A 37 -1.45 15.16 -27.15
C PHE A 37 -2.97 15.29 -26.99
N MET A 38 -3.44 16.41 -26.43
CA MET A 38 -4.88 16.65 -26.23
C MET A 38 -5.60 16.85 -27.56
N ILE A 39 -4.97 17.53 -28.52
CA ILE A 39 -5.49 17.69 -29.89
C ILE A 39 -5.54 16.35 -30.62
N SER A 40 -4.50 15.52 -30.48
CA SER A 40 -4.47 14.16 -31.05
C SER A 40 -5.56 13.25 -30.46
N TYR A 41 -5.78 13.31 -29.14
CA TYR A 41 -6.80 12.52 -28.47
C TYR A 41 -8.23 12.98 -28.83
N ALA A 42 -8.46 14.30 -28.91
CA ALA A 42 -9.73 14.87 -29.35
C ALA A 42 -10.04 14.53 -30.83
N ARG A 43 -9.04 14.58 -31.73
CA ARG A 43 -9.19 14.12 -33.12
C ARG A 43 -9.53 12.64 -33.21
N LYS A 44 -8.93 11.80 -32.36
CA LYS A 44 -9.21 10.36 -32.34
C LYS A 44 -10.64 10.07 -31.86
N LEU A 45 -11.14 10.83 -30.89
CA LEU A 45 -12.54 10.74 -30.43
C LEU A 45 -13.55 11.20 -31.49
N LEU A 46 -13.21 12.21 -32.29
CA LEU A 46 -14.10 12.76 -33.33
C LEU A 46 -14.11 11.95 -34.63
N THR A 47 -13.06 11.17 -34.91
CA THR A 47 -12.92 10.41 -36.17
C THR A 47 -13.24 8.93 -36.03
N ASP A 48 -13.18 8.36 -34.83
CA ASP A 48 -13.43 6.93 -34.60
C ASP A 48 -14.89 6.65 -34.19
N SER A 49 -15.74 6.44 -35.20
CA SER A 49 -17.15 6.06 -35.02
C SER A 49 -17.36 4.73 -34.26
N GLY A 50 -16.31 3.89 -34.14
CA GLY A 50 -16.34 2.66 -33.37
C GLY A 50 -16.31 2.89 -31.86
N LEU A 51 -15.51 3.88 -31.40
CA LEU A 51 -15.39 4.20 -29.98
C LEU A 51 -16.69 4.80 -29.41
N ILE A 52 -17.35 5.66 -30.19
CA ILE A 52 -18.65 6.24 -29.84
C ILE A 52 -19.73 5.14 -29.78
N LYS A 53 -19.74 4.20 -30.73
CA LYS A 53 -20.68 3.06 -30.70
C LYS A 53 -20.46 2.14 -29.49
N SER A 54 -19.22 1.93 -29.07
CA SER A 54 -18.90 1.13 -27.87
C SER A 54 -19.45 1.77 -26.60
N LEU A 55 -19.24 3.08 -26.42
CA LEU A 55 -19.72 3.84 -25.26
C LEU A 55 -21.25 3.88 -25.19
N VAL A 56 -21.93 4.05 -26.33
CA VAL A 56 -23.40 4.03 -26.40
C VAL A 56 -23.96 2.64 -26.04
N ASN A 57 -23.28 1.56 -26.42
CA ASN A 57 -23.70 0.20 -26.11
C ASN A 57 -23.52 -0.18 -24.63
N ASP A 58 -22.47 0.33 -23.98
CA ASP A 58 -22.25 0.10 -22.53
C ASP A 58 -23.28 0.82 -21.66
N VAL A 59 -23.72 2.02 -22.07
CA VAL A 59 -24.82 2.75 -21.41
C VAL A 59 -26.17 2.04 -21.59
N LYS A 60 -26.41 1.41 -22.75
CA LYS A 60 -27.64 0.62 -22.98
C LYS A 60 -27.69 -0.69 -22.17
N ARG A 61 -26.54 -1.33 -21.92
CA ARG A 61 -26.46 -2.55 -21.09
C ARG A 61 -26.76 -2.30 -19.61
N THR A 62 -26.49 -1.10 -19.11
CA THR A 62 -26.70 -0.75 -17.70
C THR A 62 -28.16 -0.39 -17.38
N GLN A 63 -29.01 -0.16 -18.39
CA GLN A 63 -30.41 0.23 -18.20
C GLN A 63 -31.44 -0.93 -18.30
N THR A 64 -31.05 -2.15 -18.65
CA THR A 64 -32.02 -3.21 -19.03
C THR A 64 -31.90 -4.55 -18.30
N ALA A 65 -31.18 -4.66 -17.17
CA ALA A 65 -31.15 -5.92 -16.41
C ALA A 65 -32.26 -5.98 -15.34
N PRO A 66 -33.27 -6.88 -15.44
CA PRO A 66 -34.25 -7.09 -14.39
C PRO A 66 -33.71 -8.00 -13.29
N TYR A 67 -33.93 -7.60 -12.04
CA TYR A 67 -33.68 -8.41 -10.85
C TYR A 67 -34.77 -9.48 -10.73
N SER A 68 -34.41 -10.78 -10.79
CA SER A 68 -35.32 -11.87 -10.49
C SER A 68 -34.65 -12.94 -9.63
N GLY A 69 -35.35 -13.33 -8.56
CA GLY A 69 -35.27 -14.64 -7.91
C GLY A 69 -34.08 -14.93 -6.99
N ILE A 70 -34.23 -14.70 -5.68
CA ILE A 70 -33.52 -15.50 -4.67
C ILE A 70 -34.56 -16.40 -4.00
N ASN A 71 -34.35 -17.70 -4.15
CA ASN A 71 -35.14 -18.76 -3.55
C ASN A 71 -34.58 -19.03 -2.14
N GLU A 72 -35.39 -18.77 -1.11
CA GLU A 72 -35.11 -19.13 0.28
C GLU A 72 -35.38 -20.62 0.45
N ASN A 73 -34.32 -21.43 0.58
CA ASN A 73 -34.36 -22.70 1.33
C ASN A 73 -32.98 -23.35 1.38
N THR A 74 -32.23 -23.13 2.47
CA THR A 74 -31.43 -24.18 3.14
C THR A 74 -30.95 -23.71 4.52
N ARG A 75 -31.71 -24.17 5.52
CA ARG A 75 -31.35 -24.69 6.86
C ARG A 75 -30.00 -24.29 7.49
N ASN A 76 -30.14 -23.66 8.66
CA ASN A 76 -29.49 -23.99 9.94
C ASN A 76 -28.25 -24.90 9.88
N MET A 77 -27.07 -24.30 10.06
CA MET A 77 -25.93 -24.98 10.66
C MET A 77 -25.42 -24.18 11.86
N ASP A 78 -25.15 -24.93 12.91
CA ASP A 78 -24.90 -24.54 14.29
C ASP A 78 -23.60 -23.72 14.45
N ILE A 79 -23.73 -22.39 14.55
CA ILE A 79 -22.61 -21.46 14.77
C ILE A 79 -22.34 -21.34 16.28
N LYS A 80 -21.77 -22.39 16.89
CA LYS A 80 -21.29 -22.32 18.28
C LYS A 80 -19.90 -22.90 18.54
N LYS A 81 -19.13 -23.29 17.54
CA LYS A 81 -17.73 -23.69 17.74
C LYS A 81 -16.78 -22.88 16.86
N VAL A 82 -15.71 -22.40 17.49
CA VAL A 82 -14.62 -21.55 16.96
C VAL A 82 -14.89 -20.03 17.00
N LEU A 83 -15.16 -19.51 18.21
CA LEU A 83 -14.74 -18.15 18.56
C LEU A 83 -13.36 -18.26 19.23
N PRO A 84 -12.34 -17.50 18.79
CA PRO A 84 -11.22 -17.21 19.68
C PRO A 84 -11.79 -16.45 20.89
N SER A 85 -11.41 -16.87 22.10
CA SER A 85 -11.76 -16.19 23.35
C SER A 85 -11.47 -14.69 23.25
N LYS A 86 -12.25 -13.88 23.98
CA LYS A 86 -12.07 -12.42 24.15
C LYS A 86 -10.80 -12.08 24.97
N ASP A 87 -9.73 -12.84 24.82
CA ASP A 87 -8.53 -12.69 25.64
C ASP A 87 -7.72 -11.51 25.11
N THR A 88 -7.98 -10.36 25.72
CA THR A 88 -7.13 -9.18 25.60
C THR A 88 -5.86 -9.48 26.38
N LYS A 89 -4.81 -9.95 25.69
CA LYS A 89 -3.48 -10.05 26.31
C LYS A 89 -2.94 -8.64 26.56
N ILE A 90 -2.90 -8.24 27.83
CA ILE A 90 -2.18 -7.05 28.27
C ILE A 90 -0.73 -7.48 28.47
N VAL A 91 0.18 -6.95 27.65
CA VAL A 91 1.62 -7.15 27.83
C VAL A 91 2.16 -5.91 28.52
N ASP A 92 2.63 -6.06 29.75
CA ASP A 92 3.32 -4.99 30.48
C ASP A 92 4.77 -4.94 29.99
N THR A 93 5.07 -4.03 29.06
CA THR A 93 6.38 -3.97 28.39
C THR A 93 7.39 -3.21 29.24
N LYS A 94 8.06 -3.89 30.18
CA LYS A 94 9.34 -3.39 30.71
C LYS A 94 10.37 -3.41 29.57
N SER A 95 10.90 -2.23 29.22
CA SER A 95 11.87 -2.01 28.15
C SER A 95 13.15 -2.83 28.38
N THR A 96 13.34 -3.90 27.61
CA THR A 96 14.63 -4.60 27.53
C THR A 96 15.54 -3.82 26.58
N SER A 97 16.55 -3.17 27.17
CA SER A 97 17.49 -2.28 26.49
C SER A 97 18.53 -3.05 25.67
N GLY A 98 18.66 -2.71 24.39
CA GLY A 98 19.90 -2.92 23.61
C GLY A 98 19.75 -3.56 22.23
N LYS A 99 18.79 -4.48 22.01
CA LYS A 99 18.62 -5.16 20.73
C LYS A 99 17.68 -4.40 19.79
N SER A 100 18.03 -4.39 18.50
CA SER A 100 17.17 -3.82 17.46
C SER A 100 15.86 -4.60 17.38
N GLY A 101 14.73 -3.89 17.35
CA GLY A 101 13.40 -4.47 17.17
C GLY A 101 12.96 -4.49 15.71
N LEU A 102 13.49 -3.58 14.88
CA LEU A 102 13.12 -3.45 13.46
C LEU A 102 14.31 -2.95 12.62
N ILE A 103 14.61 -3.66 11.52
CA ILE A 103 15.35 -3.08 10.38
C ILE A 103 14.32 -2.48 9.43
N MET A 104 14.28 -1.14 9.36
CA MET A 104 13.33 -0.43 8.51
C MET A 104 14.06 0.15 7.31
N PHE A 105 13.63 -0.20 6.11
CA PHE A 105 14.35 0.15 4.91
C PHE A 105 13.50 0.80 3.84
N THR A 106 14.20 1.49 2.95
CA THR A 106 13.64 2.21 1.83
C THR A 106 14.67 2.34 0.71
N THR A 107 14.24 2.89 -0.41
CA THR A 107 15.06 3.22 -1.57
C THR A 107 14.39 4.35 -2.33
N TRP A 108 15.17 5.18 -3.01
CA TRP A 108 14.69 6.19 -3.94
C TRP A 108 15.78 6.57 -4.93
N THR A 109 15.36 7.21 -6.02
CA THR A 109 16.24 7.95 -6.91
C THR A 109 16.31 9.40 -6.45
N ASP A 110 17.50 10.00 -6.45
CA ASP A 110 17.63 11.42 -6.12
C ASP A 110 16.87 12.26 -7.16
N ASN A 111 16.04 13.17 -6.65
CA ASN A 111 15.23 14.11 -7.41
C ASN A 111 15.17 15.41 -6.59
N GLU A 112 15.49 16.54 -7.22
CA GLU A 112 15.47 17.85 -6.58
C GLU A 112 14.09 18.20 -6.00
N GLU A 113 13.00 17.86 -6.71
CA GLU A 113 11.63 18.06 -6.26
C GLU A 113 11.34 17.33 -4.94
N LYS A 114 11.99 16.18 -4.70
CA LYS A 114 11.83 15.36 -3.49
C LYS A 114 12.92 15.57 -2.45
N SER A 115 13.84 16.52 -2.66
CA SER A 115 15.00 16.74 -1.78
C SER A 115 14.59 16.96 -0.32
N LEU A 116 13.61 17.85 -0.06
CA LEU A 116 13.05 18.11 1.26
C LEU A 116 12.42 16.86 1.88
N VAL A 117 11.64 16.12 1.09
CA VAL A 117 10.91 14.93 1.53
C VAL A 117 11.88 13.81 1.90
N HIS A 118 12.90 13.56 1.09
CA HIS A 118 13.95 12.59 1.38
C HIS A 118 14.80 13.01 2.59
N ALA A 119 15.08 14.32 2.74
CA ALA A 119 15.76 14.83 3.93
C ALA A 119 14.94 14.59 5.22
N ASN A 120 13.62 14.76 5.14
CA ASN A 120 12.71 14.48 6.25
C ASN A 120 12.69 13.00 6.63
N VAL A 121 12.69 12.08 5.66
CA VAL A 121 12.81 10.64 5.94
C VAL A 121 14.18 10.32 6.54
N MET A 122 15.26 10.82 5.92
CA MET A 122 16.65 10.63 6.38
C MET A 122 16.84 11.08 7.83
N ASN A 123 16.22 12.18 8.24
CA ASN A 123 16.33 12.72 9.59
C ASN A 123 15.41 11.99 10.57
N SER A 124 14.13 11.85 10.22
CA SER A 124 13.11 11.40 11.18
C SER A 124 13.27 9.94 11.61
N TRP A 125 13.67 9.05 10.71
CA TRP A 125 13.77 7.62 11.04
C TRP A 125 14.92 7.32 12.02
N GLN A 126 15.85 8.26 12.21
CA GLN A 126 16.96 8.08 13.14
C GLN A 126 16.55 8.25 14.61
N PHE A 127 15.41 8.89 14.88
CA PHE A 127 14.99 9.21 16.25
C PHE A 127 14.69 7.99 17.11
N TRP A 128 14.49 6.82 16.49
CA TRP A 128 14.14 5.58 17.17
C TRP A 128 15.30 4.61 17.31
N LYS A 129 16.53 5.00 16.94
CA LYS A 129 17.72 4.20 17.22
C LYS A 129 17.91 4.06 18.74
N PRO A 130 18.35 2.90 19.25
CA PRO A 130 18.73 1.69 18.50
C PRO A 130 17.57 0.73 18.18
N LEU A 131 16.36 1.01 18.65
CA LEU A 131 15.20 0.12 18.50
C LEU A 131 14.83 -0.09 17.03
N VAL A 132 14.75 0.98 16.24
CA VAL A 132 14.59 0.91 14.78
C VAL A 132 15.90 1.33 14.13
N LYS A 133 16.46 0.46 13.30
CA LYS A 133 17.66 0.76 12.52
C LYS A 133 17.26 1.05 11.08
N PRO A 134 17.47 2.29 10.61
CA PRO A 134 17.13 2.65 9.25
C PRO A 134 18.20 2.13 8.27
N LEU A 135 17.76 1.51 7.19
CA LEU A 135 18.57 0.91 6.14
C LEU A 135 18.19 1.49 4.77
N PHE A 136 19.18 1.96 4.01
CA PHE A 136 18.96 2.48 2.67
C PHE A 136 19.51 1.53 1.62
N PHE A 137 18.64 1.09 0.70
CA PHE A 137 19.05 0.37 -0.50
C PHE A 137 19.38 1.35 -1.62
N TYR A 138 20.63 1.37 -2.06
CA TYR A 138 21.10 2.34 -3.06
C TYR A 138 21.33 1.71 -4.43
N SER A 139 20.86 2.40 -5.47
CA SER A 139 21.28 2.14 -6.87
C SER A 139 22.42 3.06 -7.30
N ASN A 140 22.56 4.22 -6.64
CA ASN A 140 23.65 5.18 -6.85
C ASN A 140 24.57 5.19 -5.62
N LYS A 141 25.87 4.96 -5.83
CA LYS A 141 26.84 4.86 -4.73
C LYS A 141 26.98 6.17 -3.95
N THR A 142 26.94 7.33 -4.60
CA THR A 142 27.00 8.65 -3.96
C THR A 142 25.86 8.85 -2.97
N THR A 143 24.64 8.49 -3.37
CA THR A 143 23.47 8.52 -2.46
C THR A 143 23.67 7.56 -1.30
N GLY A 144 24.15 6.34 -1.56
CA GLY A 144 24.49 5.35 -0.53
C GLY A 144 25.52 5.88 0.47
N ASP A 145 26.61 6.47 0.00
CA ASP A 145 27.67 7.04 0.85
C ASP A 145 27.14 8.20 1.69
N ARG A 146 26.26 9.06 1.13
CA ARG A 146 25.57 10.12 1.88
C ARG A 146 24.73 9.56 3.02
N MET A 147 23.92 8.53 2.75
CA MET A 147 23.08 7.90 3.77
C MET A 147 23.92 7.23 4.87
N LYS A 148 25.00 6.55 4.48
CA LYS A 148 25.96 5.95 5.42
C LYS A 148 26.61 7.00 6.33
N LYS A 149 27.04 8.14 5.75
CA LYS A 149 27.59 9.27 6.52
C LYS A 149 26.58 9.86 7.51
N SER A 150 25.30 9.86 7.15
CA SER A 150 24.20 10.23 8.06
C SER A 150 23.85 9.12 9.07
N GLY A 151 24.67 8.08 9.21
CA GLY A 151 24.50 7.01 10.20
C GLY A 151 23.47 5.94 9.84
N TRP A 152 22.99 5.89 8.60
CA TRP A 152 22.13 4.80 8.15
C TRP A 152 22.94 3.54 7.84
N LEU A 153 22.32 2.38 8.01
CA LEU A 153 22.80 1.17 7.36
C LEU A 153 22.61 1.32 5.84
N THR A 154 23.48 0.73 5.04
CA THR A 154 23.34 0.79 3.58
C THR A 154 23.64 -0.56 2.95
N LEU A 155 22.92 -0.89 1.88
CA LEU A 155 23.16 -2.05 1.03
C LEU A 155 22.94 -1.64 -0.44
N PRO A 156 23.71 -2.18 -1.39
CA PRO A 156 23.39 -1.99 -2.80
C PRO A 156 22.08 -2.72 -3.14
N VAL A 157 21.33 -2.20 -4.11
CA VAL A 157 20.23 -2.96 -4.72
C VAL A 157 20.82 -4.16 -5.47
N SER A 158 20.54 -5.37 -4.99
CA SER A 158 21.09 -6.62 -5.55
C SER A 158 20.40 -7.05 -6.84
N ASN A 159 19.11 -6.75 -6.98
CA ASN A 159 18.30 -7.16 -8.12
C ASN A 159 17.30 -6.10 -8.54
N THR A 160 17.04 -6.05 -9.84
CA THR A 160 16.12 -5.09 -10.46
C THR A 160 15.28 -5.76 -11.54
N ALA A 161 14.05 -5.29 -11.73
CA ALA A 161 13.16 -5.79 -12.79
C ALA A 161 12.45 -4.64 -13.53
N CYS A 162 11.47 -5.00 -14.36
CA CYS A 162 10.65 -4.09 -15.18
C CYS A 162 11.43 -3.37 -16.31
N GLY A 163 12.28 -4.12 -17.00
CA GLY A 163 12.95 -3.72 -18.23
C GLY A 163 14.08 -2.70 -18.01
N THR A 164 14.17 -1.71 -18.90
CA THR A 164 15.26 -0.73 -18.96
C THR A 164 15.35 0.17 -17.72
N SER A 165 14.27 0.31 -16.96
CA SER A 165 14.22 1.19 -15.78
C SER A 165 14.95 0.64 -14.55
N LYS A 166 15.47 -0.60 -14.59
CA LYS A 166 16.24 -1.25 -13.49
C LYS A 166 15.69 -0.89 -12.11
N ILE A 167 14.43 -1.26 -11.85
CA ILE A 167 13.71 -0.86 -10.64
C ILE A 167 13.93 -1.91 -9.54
N PRO A 168 14.25 -1.52 -8.29
CA PRO A 168 14.54 -2.47 -7.21
C PRO A 168 13.40 -3.45 -6.94
N VAL A 169 13.74 -4.74 -6.80
CA VAL A 169 12.80 -5.81 -6.46
C VAL A 169 12.61 -5.87 -4.94
N ILE A 170 11.36 -5.74 -4.48
CA ILE A 170 11.05 -5.65 -3.04
C ILE A 170 11.40 -6.93 -2.28
N ARG A 171 11.18 -8.11 -2.89
CA ARG A 171 11.56 -9.40 -2.29
C ARG A 171 13.04 -9.41 -1.92
N ASP A 172 13.89 -9.05 -2.88
CA ASP A 172 15.33 -9.19 -2.74
C ASP A 172 15.85 -8.20 -1.67
N MET A 173 15.26 -7.01 -1.57
CA MET A 173 15.52 -6.09 -0.45
C MET A 173 15.18 -6.70 0.92
N PHE A 174 14.05 -7.39 1.07
CA PHE A 174 13.73 -8.09 2.32
C PHE A 174 14.72 -9.22 2.62
N LEU A 175 15.04 -10.05 1.63
CA LEU A 175 15.96 -11.17 1.80
C LEU A 175 17.38 -10.70 2.14
N ASP A 176 17.85 -9.63 1.49
CA ASP A 176 19.16 -9.03 1.78
C ASP A 176 19.20 -8.42 3.18
N ALA A 177 18.14 -7.72 3.59
CA ALA A 177 18.07 -7.19 4.95
C ALA A 177 18.11 -8.32 6.01
N MET A 178 17.36 -9.41 5.79
CA MET A 178 17.34 -10.59 6.67
C MET A 178 18.68 -11.32 6.71
N LYS A 179 19.39 -11.37 5.59
CA LYS A 179 20.72 -11.99 5.47
C LYS A 179 21.79 -11.20 6.22
N ASN A 180 21.75 -9.87 6.15
CA ASN A 180 22.84 -9.01 6.65
C ASN A 180 22.63 -8.50 8.07
N TYR A 181 21.40 -8.52 8.60
CA TYR A 181 21.09 -7.94 9.90
C TYR A 181 20.16 -8.85 10.69
N ASP A 182 20.47 -9.12 11.96
CA ASP A 182 19.60 -9.85 12.85
C ASP A 182 18.60 -8.92 13.55
N SER A 183 17.31 -9.18 13.37
CA SER A 183 16.21 -8.42 13.95
C SER A 183 14.93 -9.28 14.01
N PRO A 184 14.04 -9.06 15.00
CA PRO A 184 12.73 -9.71 15.04
C PRO A 184 11.84 -9.31 13.86
N LEU A 185 11.93 -8.05 13.43
CA LEU A 185 11.13 -7.48 12.35
C LEU A 185 11.99 -6.82 11.26
N TYR A 186 11.45 -6.82 10.06
CA TYR A 186 11.98 -6.18 8.86
C TYR A 186 10.84 -5.45 8.17
N GLY A 187 11.08 -4.28 7.60
CA GLY A 187 10.01 -3.62 6.87
C GLY A 187 10.46 -2.60 5.86
N TYR A 188 9.63 -2.44 4.84
CA TYR A 188 9.78 -1.45 3.78
C TYR A 188 8.78 -0.34 3.99
N ALA A 189 9.20 0.91 3.79
CA ALA A 189 8.27 2.00 3.53
C ALA A 189 8.79 2.89 2.39
N ASN A 190 7.90 3.55 1.65
CA ASN A 190 8.30 4.47 0.58
C ASN A 190 9.20 5.60 1.12
N GLY A 191 10.08 6.10 0.26
CA GLY A 191 11.08 7.14 0.57
C GLY A 191 10.52 8.51 0.92
N ASP A 192 9.20 8.66 0.89
CA ASP A 192 8.44 9.87 1.17
C ASP A 192 7.47 9.70 2.36
N ILE A 193 7.68 8.67 3.18
CA ILE A 193 6.86 8.39 4.37
C ILE A 193 7.66 8.59 5.66
N SER A 194 7.12 9.44 6.54
CA SER A 194 7.61 9.62 7.90
C SER A 194 6.57 9.15 8.92
N PHE A 195 7.05 8.69 10.07
CA PHE A 195 6.21 8.21 11.17
C PHE A 195 6.45 9.05 12.41
N ASP A 196 5.48 9.03 13.33
CA ASP A 196 5.66 9.64 14.65
C ASP A 196 6.28 8.66 15.66
N ASN A 197 6.42 9.10 16.91
CA ASN A 197 6.93 8.27 18.01
C ASN A 197 6.04 7.07 18.35
N GLY A 198 4.85 6.95 17.76
CA GLY A 198 4.06 5.72 17.79
C GLY A 198 4.83 4.52 17.26
N MET A 199 5.77 4.73 16.33
CA MET A 199 6.60 3.66 15.77
C MET A 199 7.41 2.93 16.85
N SER A 200 8.12 3.65 17.71
CA SER A 200 8.89 3.02 18.79
C SER A 200 7.99 2.28 19.78
N THR A 201 6.83 2.85 20.11
CA THR A 201 5.81 2.21 20.96
C THR A 201 5.31 0.91 20.35
N ALA A 202 4.93 0.90 19.08
CA ALA A 202 4.44 -0.28 18.39
C ALA A 202 5.50 -1.38 18.28
N ILE A 203 6.73 -1.03 17.88
CA ILE A 203 7.82 -2.00 17.71
C ILE A 203 8.27 -2.59 19.04
N ASN A 204 8.35 -1.80 20.10
CA ASN A 204 8.70 -2.30 21.43
C ASN A 204 7.69 -3.33 21.95
N PHE A 205 6.40 -3.13 21.65
CA PHE A 205 5.35 -4.07 21.98
C PHE A 205 5.36 -5.32 21.07
N LEU A 206 5.49 -5.12 19.76
CA LEU A 206 5.38 -6.21 18.78
C LEU A 206 6.55 -7.19 18.85
N LYS A 207 7.78 -6.73 19.12
CA LYS A 207 8.96 -7.62 19.19
C LYS A 207 8.84 -8.69 20.29
N GLU A 208 8.05 -8.42 21.33
CA GLU A 208 7.83 -9.32 22.46
C GLU A 208 6.55 -10.16 22.34
N SER A 209 5.76 -9.97 21.27
CA SER A 209 4.49 -10.65 21.08
C SER A 209 4.67 -12.09 20.58
N ASP A 210 4.05 -13.06 21.27
CA ASP A 210 4.02 -14.47 20.85
C ASP A 210 3.53 -14.62 19.40
N ILE A 211 2.49 -13.87 19.02
CA ILE A 211 1.94 -13.89 17.66
C ILE A 211 3.00 -13.52 16.63
N VAL A 212 3.84 -12.52 16.93
CA VAL A 212 4.92 -12.07 16.04
C VAL A 212 6.10 -13.03 16.05
N ARG A 213 6.37 -13.73 17.16
CA ARG A 213 7.46 -14.71 17.23
C ARG A 213 7.13 -16.04 16.55
N GLU A 214 5.87 -16.48 16.62
CA GLU A 214 5.48 -17.85 16.28
C GLU A 214 4.78 -17.98 14.93
N LYS A 215 4.25 -16.89 14.37
CA LYS A 215 3.46 -16.93 13.12
C LYS A 215 4.04 -16.01 12.06
N PRO A 216 3.91 -16.32 10.76
CA PRO A 216 4.15 -15.32 9.72
C PRO A 216 3.22 -14.13 9.96
N VAL A 217 3.78 -12.91 9.97
CA VAL A 217 2.99 -11.68 10.18
C VAL A 217 3.20 -10.68 9.05
N MET A 218 2.16 -9.90 8.78
CA MET A 218 2.19 -8.70 7.95
C MET A 218 1.57 -7.56 8.75
N ILE A 219 2.41 -6.59 9.11
CA ILE A 219 2.06 -5.42 9.90
C ILE A 219 1.95 -4.24 8.95
N LEU A 220 0.87 -3.47 9.09
CA LEU A 220 0.47 -2.41 8.18
C LEU A 220 0.15 -1.13 8.93
N VAL A 221 0.38 -0.01 8.26
CA VAL A 221 0.04 1.33 8.75
C VAL A 221 -0.65 2.12 7.64
N ARG A 222 -1.73 2.84 7.99
CA ARG A 222 -2.38 3.77 7.08
C ARG A 222 -1.65 5.12 7.11
N ARG A 223 -1.36 5.63 5.92
CA ARG A 223 -0.82 6.97 5.72
C ARG A 223 -1.92 8.02 5.58
N THR A 224 -1.56 9.25 5.91
CA THR A 224 -2.29 10.47 5.54
C THR A 224 -1.42 11.26 4.57
N ASN A 225 -2.02 11.64 3.45
CA ASN A 225 -1.34 12.37 2.39
C ASN A 225 -1.32 13.86 2.74
N VAL A 226 -0.13 14.45 2.76
CA VAL A 226 0.07 15.86 3.08
C VAL A 226 0.95 16.48 1.99
N ASP A 227 0.51 17.58 1.41
CA ASP A 227 1.35 18.35 0.50
C ASP A 227 2.53 18.99 1.26
N PHE A 228 3.73 18.61 0.85
CA PHE A 228 5.01 19.01 1.41
C PHE A 228 5.82 19.88 0.45
N SER A 229 5.22 20.39 -0.63
CA SER A 229 5.88 21.31 -1.56
C SER A 229 6.45 22.54 -0.85
N ASN A 230 5.81 22.99 0.24
CA ASN A 230 6.29 24.02 1.16
C ASN A 230 6.24 23.54 2.63
N GLY A 231 6.53 22.25 2.84
CA GLY A 231 6.47 21.62 4.16
C GLY A 231 7.65 22.01 5.05
N PRO A 232 7.55 21.82 6.39
CA PRO A 232 8.67 22.04 7.29
C PRO A 232 9.70 20.90 7.19
N LEU A 233 10.94 21.18 7.62
CA LEU A 233 11.86 20.12 8.00
C LEU A 233 11.35 19.41 9.26
N LEU A 234 11.35 18.07 9.24
CA LEU A 234 10.93 17.25 10.35
C LEU A 234 12.09 17.02 11.33
N ASN A 235 11.80 17.21 12.60
CA ASN A 235 12.69 16.96 13.73
C ASN A 235 11.95 16.24 14.87
N LYS A 236 12.65 15.92 15.95
CA LYS A 236 12.08 15.15 17.08
C LYS A 236 10.91 15.87 17.77
N SER A 237 10.85 17.20 17.67
CA SER A 237 9.81 18.06 18.24
C SER A 237 8.68 18.38 17.27
N SER A 238 8.74 17.87 16.02
CA SER A 238 7.69 18.11 15.04
C SER A 238 6.33 17.58 15.51
N ASN A 239 5.33 18.44 15.49
CA ASN A 239 3.98 18.08 15.89
C ASN A 239 3.23 17.40 14.72
N PHE A 240 3.32 16.07 14.66
CA PHE A 240 2.64 15.28 13.62
C PHE A 240 1.13 15.48 13.63
N THR A 241 0.50 15.75 14.79
CA THR A 241 -0.93 16.04 14.86
C THR A 241 -1.31 17.24 14.00
N GLU A 242 -0.57 18.35 14.12
CA GLU A 242 -0.83 19.57 13.36
C GLU A 242 -0.50 19.43 11.87
N ILE A 243 0.49 18.61 11.52
CA ILE A 243 0.79 18.33 10.12
C ILE A 243 -0.33 17.49 9.49
N LEU A 244 -0.83 16.47 10.18
CA LEU A 244 -1.87 15.58 9.69
C LEU A 244 -3.22 16.27 9.49
N LYS A 245 -3.53 17.34 10.24
CA LYS A 245 -4.75 18.15 10.03
C LYS A 245 -4.85 18.76 8.63
N ARG A 246 -3.71 18.97 7.96
CA ARG A 246 -3.63 19.50 6.59
C ARG A 246 -3.78 18.42 5.52
N GLY A 247 -3.79 17.15 5.92
CA GLY A 247 -3.77 16.03 5.00
C GLY A 247 -5.10 15.34 4.81
N GLN A 248 -5.10 14.39 3.89
CA GLN A 248 -6.23 13.50 3.62
C GLN A 248 -5.82 12.05 3.90
N PRO A 249 -6.51 11.34 4.81
CA PRO A 249 -6.27 9.92 5.04
C PRO A 249 -6.44 9.13 3.75
N LEU A 250 -5.57 8.15 3.52
CA LEU A 250 -5.74 7.27 2.37
C LEU A 250 -7.00 6.40 2.52
N THR A 251 -7.89 6.47 1.53
CA THR A 251 -9.23 5.85 1.60
C THR A 251 -9.34 4.52 0.85
N ASP A 252 -8.46 4.26 -0.11
CA ASP A 252 -8.45 3.01 -0.90
C ASP A 252 -8.03 1.78 -0.07
N GLY A 253 -7.58 1.99 1.17
CA GLY A 253 -7.17 0.94 2.08
C GLY A 253 -5.81 0.32 1.75
N SER A 254 -5.08 0.83 0.77
CA SER A 254 -3.71 0.43 0.52
C SER A 254 -2.79 0.86 1.66
N SER A 255 -1.59 0.31 1.68
CA SER A 255 -0.51 0.71 2.57
C SER A 255 0.75 0.82 1.74
N ASP A 256 1.64 1.70 2.17
CA ASP A 256 2.96 1.91 1.59
C ASP A 256 4.06 1.68 2.64
N GLY A 257 3.69 1.03 3.75
CA GLY A 257 4.57 0.59 4.82
C GLY A 257 4.22 -0.84 5.24
N PHE A 258 5.12 -1.78 4.94
CA PHE A 258 4.93 -3.21 5.20
C PHE A 258 6.02 -3.70 6.15
N PHE A 259 5.63 -4.31 7.26
CA PHE A 259 6.58 -4.89 8.22
C PHE A 259 6.25 -6.35 8.47
N THR A 260 7.27 -7.20 8.52
CA THR A 260 7.14 -8.65 8.62
C THR A 260 8.21 -9.20 9.54
N ASN A 261 8.02 -10.42 10.02
CA ASN A 261 9.10 -11.20 10.63
C ASN A 261 9.77 -12.10 9.58
N LYS A 262 10.82 -12.82 9.98
CA LYS A 262 11.53 -13.78 9.10
C LYS A 262 10.66 -14.95 8.63
N LEU A 263 9.55 -15.24 9.32
CA LEU A 263 8.63 -16.32 8.96
C LEU A 263 7.77 -15.97 7.74
N PHE A 264 7.64 -14.69 7.38
CA PHE A 264 6.88 -14.28 6.20
C PHE A 264 7.55 -14.81 4.91
N PRO A 265 6.81 -15.45 4.00
CA PRO A 265 7.37 -16.20 2.89
C PRO A 265 7.79 -15.31 1.70
N TRP A 266 8.75 -14.41 1.93
CA TRP A 266 9.27 -13.50 0.89
C TRP A 266 9.83 -14.23 -0.32
N LYS A 267 10.51 -15.37 -0.12
CA LYS A 267 11.16 -16.14 -1.20
C LYS A 267 10.26 -16.58 -2.36
N TYR A 268 8.93 -16.58 -2.17
CA TYR A 268 7.96 -16.99 -3.20
C TYR A 268 7.24 -15.81 -3.87
N ILE A 269 7.53 -14.57 -3.45
CA ILE A 269 7.00 -13.38 -4.12
C ILE A 269 7.72 -13.22 -5.46
N PRO A 270 7.01 -12.94 -6.59
CA PRO A 270 7.66 -12.69 -7.87
C PRO A 270 8.50 -11.41 -7.82
N ASP A 271 9.16 -11.04 -8.91
CA ASP A 271 10.06 -9.87 -8.97
C ASP A 271 9.29 -8.53 -8.98
N VAL A 272 8.40 -8.34 -8.01
CA VAL A 272 7.60 -7.13 -7.79
C VAL A 272 8.54 -5.99 -7.46
N VAL A 273 8.41 -4.88 -8.18
CA VAL A 273 9.30 -3.72 -8.02
C VAL A 273 8.61 -2.58 -7.29
N VAL A 274 9.38 -1.83 -6.50
CA VAL A 274 8.92 -0.64 -5.76
C VAL A 274 8.60 0.54 -6.67
N GLY A 275 7.74 1.47 -6.22
CA GLY A 275 7.40 2.68 -6.99
C GLY A 275 6.53 2.43 -8.23
N ARG A 276 5.87 1.28 -8.33
CA ARG A 276 4.93 0.91 -9.39
C ARG A 276 3.59 0.47 -8.79
N ILE A 277 2.51 0.61 -9.56
CA ILE A 277 1.16 0.43 -9.01
C ILE A 277 0.90 -1.02 -8.57
N GLY A 278 0.03 -1.19 -7.58
CA GLY A 278 -0.51 -2.49 -7.19
C GLY A 278 0.27 -3.28 -6.13
N ILE A 279 1.44 -2.82 -5.67
CA ILE A 279 2.22 -3.54 -4.63
C ILE A 279 1.43 -3.69 -3.34
N GLY A 280 0.96 -2.57 -2.78
CA GLY A 280 0.43 -2.58 -1.41
C GLY A 280 -0.77 -3.47 -1.23
N MET A 281 -1.73 -3.39 -2.16
CA MET A 281 -2.89 -4.27 -2.11
C MET A 281 -2.52 -5.73 -2.46
N TRP A 282 -1.59 -5.95 -3.39
CA TRP A 282 -1.20 -7.31 -3.77
C TRP A 282 -0.48 -8.04 -2.63
N ILE A 283 0.49 -7.40 -1.97
CA ILE A 283 1.26 -7.99 -0.87
C ILE A 283 0.36 -8.35 0.31
N VAL A 284 -0.63 -7.52 0.62
CA VAL A 284 -1.61 -7.84 1.68
C VAL A 284 -2.52 -8.99 1.25
N SER A 285 -2.92 -9.05 -0.02
CA SER A 285 -3.70 -10.17 -0.55
C SER A 285 -2.90 -11.48 -0.48
N TYR A 286 -1.63 -11.44 -0.89
CA TYR A 286 -0.69 -12.57 -0.78
C TYR A 286 -0.53 -13.02 0.67
N ALA A 287 -0.28 -12.08 1.58
CA ALA A 287 -0.16 -12.36 3.02
C ALA A 287 -1.37 -13.13 3.55
N ARG A 288 -2.58 -12.75 3.14
CA ARG A 288 -3.81 -13.45 3.53
C ARG A 288 -3.91 -14.84 2.91
N ALA A 289 -3.55 -14.98 1.64
CA ALA A 289 -3.60 -16.26 0.93
C ALA A 289 -2.59 -17.28 1.47
N VAL A 290 -1.46 -16.82 2.03
CA VAL A 290 -0.49 -17.67 2.77
C VAL A 290 -0.78 -17.78 4.27
N ASN A 291 -1.96 -17.35 4.72
CA ASN A 291 -2.41 -17.39 6.12
C ASN A 291 -1.48 -16.67 7.11
N ALA A 292 -0.83 -15.58 6.67
CA ALA A 292 -0.11 -14.69 7.57
C ALA A 292 -1.08 -13.87 8.44
N THR A 293 -0.69 -13.62 9.69
CA THR A 293 -1.46 -12.77 10.59
C THR A 293 -1.30 -11.31 10.19
N ILE A 294 -2.41 -10.67 9.82
CA ILE A 294 -2.41 -9.26 9.41
C ILE A 294 -2.70 -8.35 10.61
N ILE A 295 -1.81 -7.42 10.91
CA ILE A 295 -1.85 -6.53 12.07
C ILE A 295 -1.89 -5.07 11.60
N ASP A 296 -2.89 -4.30 12.05
CA ASP A 296 -3.01 -2.87 11.78
C ASP A 296 -2.49 -2.04 12.97
N ILE A 297 -1.42 -1.27 12.76
CA ILE A 297 -0.82 -0.41 13.80
C ILE A 297 -1.25 1.05 13.68
N THR A 298 -2.20 1.39 12.82
CA THR A 298 -2.65 2.77 12.57
C THR A 298 -3.16 3.50 13.84
N LYS A 299 -3.67 2.76 14.83
CA LYS A 299 -4.11 3.34 16.11
C LYS A 299 -2.97 3.68 17.08
N THR A 300 -1.76 3.25 16.77
CA THR A 300 -0.56 3.53 17.55
C THR A 300 0.40 4.42 16.79
N VAL A 301 0.56 4.18 15.48
CA VAL A 301 1.50 4.88 14.61
C VAL A 301 0.75 5.79 13.65
N ARG A 302 1.15 7.06 13.60
CA ARG A 302 0.69 7.99 12.58
C ARG A 302 1.74 8.11 11.49
N ALA A 303 1.33 7.89 10.24
CA ALA A 303 2.19 7.99 9.08
C ALA A 303 1.79 9.18 8.20
N ILE A 304 2.76 10.00 7.83
CA ILE A 304 2.61 11.10 6.88
C ILE A 304 3.26 10.65 5.57
N HIS A 305 2.49 10.68 4.49
CA HIS A 305 3.03 10.60 3.14
C HIS A 305 3.17 12.02 2.59
N MET A 306 4.43 12.44 2.44
CA MET A 306 4.81 13.78 2.06
C MET A 306 4.78 13.89 0.53
N THR A 307 3.64 14.30 -0.02
CA THR A 307 3.50 14.47 -1.47
C THR A 307 4.13 15.78 -1.93
N THR A 308 4.55 15.81 -3.19
CA THR A 308 5.04 17.02 -3.88
C THR A 308 4.09 17.38 -5.02
N LYS A 309 4.53 18.20 -5.98
CA LYS A 309 3.77 18.57 -7.18
C LYS A 309 3.28 17.35 -7.97
N SER A 310 4.03 16.25 -7.93
CA SER A 310 3.66 14.96 -8.54
C SER A 310 2.40 14.31 -7.94
N GLY A 311 1.99 14.71 -6.73
CA GLY A 311 0.75 14.29 -6.09
C GLY A 311 0.69 12.81 -5.69
N ASN A 312 -0.53 12.34 -5.38
CA ASN A 312 -0.77 10.99 -4.84
C ASN A 312 -0.66 9.85 -5.84
N TYR A 313 -0.71 10.15 -7.14
CA TYR A 313 -0.79 9.17 -8.23
C TYR A 313 0.50 9.11 -9.05
N GLU A 314 1.62 9.59 -8.52
CA GLU A 314 2.89 9.66 -9.23
C GLU A 314 3.27 8.33 -9.93
N SER A 315 3.03 7.19 -9.27
CA SER A 315 3.34 5.86 -9.80
C SER A 315 2.55 5.47 -11.05
N HIS A 316 1.38 6.09 -11.30
CA HIS A 316 0.57 5.83 -12.50
C HIS A 316 1.19 6.38 -13.77
N TRP A 317 1.98 7.46 -13.64
CA TRP A 317 2.54 8.21 -14.75
C TRP A 317 4.01 7.85 -15.04
N LYS A 318 4.62 6.98 -14.24
CA LYS A 318 5.99 6.51 -14.47
C LYS A 318 6.05 5.51 -15.64
N PRO A 319 7.17 5.45 -16.37
CA PRO A 319 7.42 4.38 -17.34
C PRO A 319 7.24 3.00 -16.72
N ASN A 320 6.60 2.09 -17.45
CA ASN A 320 6.26 0.74 -16.98
C ASN A 320 5.41 0.73 -15.70
N SER A 321 4.51 1.72 -15.52
CA SER A 321 3.63 1.84 -14.33
C SER A 321 2.93 0.52 -13.97
N LYS A 322 2.47 -0.22 -14.99
CA LYS A 322 1.74 -1.49 -14.88
C LYS A 322 2.61 -2.74 -14.75
N CYS A 323 3.94 -2.65 -14.68
CA CYS A 323 4.81 -3.83 -14.69
C CYS A 323 4.44 -4.88 -13.62
N ASN A 324 4.13 -4.45 -12.40
CA ASN A 324 3.70 -5.37 -11.35
C ASN A 324 2.41 -6.12 -11.72
N HIS A 325 1.45 -5.45 -12.36
CA HIS A 325 0.22 -6.10 -12.81
C HIS A 325 0.47 -7.16 -13.89
N GLU A 326 1.44 -6.92 -14.77
CA GLU A 326 1.86 -7.89 -15.79
C GLU A 326 2.51 -9.12 -15.14
N LEU A 327 3.34 -8.94 -14.11
CA LEU A 327 3.87 -10.05 -13.32
C LEU A 327 2.74 -10.87 -12.67
N TYR A 328 1.76 -10.21 -12.05
CA TYR A 328 0.64 -10.92 -11.42
C TYR A 328 -0.18 -11.73 -12.45
N ALA A 329 -0.38 -11.17 -13.64
CA ALA A 329 -1.07 -11.88 -14.73
C ALA A 329 -0.25 -13.09 -15.22
N LYS A 330 1.06 -12.91 -15.45
CA LYS A 330 1.98 -13.98 -15.87
C LYS A 330 1.94 -15.18 -14.92
N TYR A 331 1.97 -14.92 -13.62
CA TYR A 331 1.93 -15.98 -12.60
C TYR A 331 0.51 -16.40 -12.20
N GLN A 332 -0.53 -15.88 -12.86
CA GLN A 332 -1.94 -16.10 -12.48
C GLN A 332 -2.22 -15.83 -11.00
N ALA A 333 -1.41 -14.97 -10.39
CA ALA A 333 -1.42 -14.65 -8.97
C ALA A 333 -2.16 -13.33 -8.73
N LYS A 334 -3.24 -13.05 -9.46
CA LYS A 334 -4.07 -11.87 -9.23
C LYS A 334 -5.12 -12.20 -8.17
N PRO A 335 -5.35 -11.35 -7.15
CA PRO A 335 -6.45 -11.58 -6.23
C PRO A 335 -7.79 -11.47 -6.97
N SER A 336 -8.80 -12.21 -6.51
CA SER A 336 -10.18 -12.14 -7.03
C SER A 336 -10.75 -10.73 -6.99
N ASN A 337 -10.32 -9.93 -6.01
CA ASN A 337 -10.64 -8.52 -5.85
C ASN A 337 -9.47 -7.81 -5.16
N TRP A 338 -9.04 -6.64 -5.66
CA TRP A 338 -8.02 -5.81 -5.01
C TRP A 338 -8.38 -5.40 -3.57
N GLY A 339 -9.68 -5.35 -3.29
CA GLY A 339 -10.28 -5.27 -1.96
C GLY A 339 -9.71 -6.23 -0.92
N CYS A 340 -9.23 -7.39 -1.36
CA CYS A 340 -8.49 -8.35 -0.55
C CYS A 340 -7.36 -7.72 0.25
N GLY A 341 -6.69 -6.75 -0.36
CA GLY A 341 -5.49 -6.11 0.14
C GLY A 341 -5.72 -4.90 1.02
N HIS A 342 -6.98 -4.59 1.37
CA HIS A 342 -7.26 -3.42 2.20
C HIS A 342 -6.75 -3.66 3.62
N ILE A 343 -6.08 -2.67 4.22
CA ILE A 343 -5.70 -2.67 5.65
C ILE A 343 -6.90 -2.87 6.58
N ASN A 344 -8.10 -2.50 6.13
CA ASN A 344 -9.34 -2.76 6.88
C ASN A 344 -9.63 -4.26 7.06
N CYS A 345 -9.07 -5.14 6.23
CA CYS A 345 -9.13 -6.59 6.36
C CYS A 345 -8.16 -7.15 7.40
N ALA A 346 -7.35 -6.32 8.08
CA ALA A 346 -6.49 -6.78 9.17
C ALA A 346 -7.30 -7.42 10.29
N GLY A 347 -6.90 -8.63 10.69
CA GLY A 347 -7.52 -9.42 11.75
C GLY A 347 -7.32 -8.82 13.14
N LEU A 348 -6.16 -8.19 13.34
CA LEU A 348 -5.73 -7.63 14.61
C LEU A 348 -5.43 -6.14 14.45
N GLU A 349 -5.55 -5.38 15.54
CA GLU A 349 -5.05 -4.01 15.63
C GLU A 349 -4.25 -3.80 16.92
N VAL A 350 -3.24 -2.93 16.84
CA VAL A 350 -2.48 -2.45 18.00
C VAL A 350 -2.87 -1.01 18.27
N GLY A 351 -3.26 -0.73 19.52
CA GLY A 351 -3.65 0.60 19.97
C GLY A 351 -3.13 0.91 21.37
N VAL A 352 -3.21 2.19 21.73
CA VAL A 352 -2.90 2.68 23.07
C VAL A 352 -4.21 2.99 23.81
N THR A 353 -4.33 2.56 25.06
CA THR A 353 -5.50 2.88 25.90
C THR A 353 -5.44 4.31 26.42
N LYS A 354 -6.52 4.76 27.07
CA LYS A 354 -6.54 6.07 27.74
C LYS A 354 -5.50 6.17 28.86
N GLU A 355 -5.15 5.04 29.47
CA GLU A 355 -4.15 4.89 30.52
C GLU A 355 -2.72 4.72 29.96
N GLY A 356 -2.54 4.84 28.64
CA GLY A 356 -1.23 4.73 28.00
C GLY A 356 -0.73 3.30 27.77
N LYS A 357 -1.53 2.27 28.04
CA LYS A 357 -1.12 0.87 27.83
C LYS A 357 -1.24 0.49 26.36
N VAL A 358 -0.23 -0.19 25.82
CA VAL A 358 -0.25 -0.73 24.46
C VAL A 358 -0.90 -2.12 24.50
N LEU A 359 -1.87 -2.37 23.62
CA LEU A 359 -2.52 -3.67 23.51
C LEU A 359 -2.78 -4.07 22.07
N MET A 360 -2.81 -5.38 21.84
CA MET A 360 -3.26 -6.01 20.61
C MET A 360 -4.65 -6.60 20.83
N ARG A 361 -5.57 -6.35 19.90
CA ARG A 361 -6.93 -6.92 19.96
C ARG A 361 -7.43 -7.38 18.61
N GLY A 362 -8.31 -8.38 18.64
CA GLY A 362 -9.05 -8.81 17.46
C GLY A 362 -10.00 -7.73 16.96
N LYS A 363 -9.99 -7.47 15.64
CA LYS A 363 -11.00 -6.63 15.00
C LYS A 363 -12.26 -7.46 14.77
N PRO A 364 -13.44 -6.98 15.18
CA PRO A 364 -14.67 -7.75 15.01
C PRO A 364 -15.02 -7.87 13.52
N LYS A 365 -15.31 -9.10 13.05
CA LYS A 365 -15.61 -9.42 11.63
C LYS A 365 -16.66 -8.46 11.03
N ARG A 366 -17.66 -8.03 11.80
CA ARG A 366 -18.69 -7.06 11.35
C ARG A 366 -18.15 -5.70 10.87
N ARG A 367 -16.91 -5.34 11.23
CA ARG A 367 -16.23 -4.12 10.78
C ARG A 367 -15.43 -4.33 9.49
N PHE A 368 -15.32 -5.56 8.99
CA PHE A 368 -14.62 -5.83 7.75
C PHE A 368 -15.53 -5.49 6.57
N PRO A 369 -15.03 -4.74 5.57
CA PRO A 369 -15.80 -4.55 4.36
C PRO A 369 -16.04 -5.90 3.65
N LYS A 370 -17.14 -6.01 2.91
CA LYS A 370 -17.63 -7.27 2.31
C LYS A 370 -16.57 -7.95 1.42
N ASN A 371 -15.75 -7.16 0.75
CA ASN A 371 -14.64 -7.60 -0.08
C ASN A 371 -13.54 -8.36 0.71
N CYS A 372 -13.45 -8.20 2.02
CA CYS A 372 -12.54 -9.00 2.84
C CYS A 372 -12.94 -10.47 2.87
N PHE A 373 -14.24 -10.82 2.81
CA PHE A 373 -14.68 -12.22 2.94
C PHE A 373 -14.61 -13.01 1.64
N LYS A 374 -14.75 -12.35 0.49
CA LYS A 374 -14.71 -12.98 -0.84
C LYS A 374 -13.32 -12.89 -1.47
N CYS A 375 -12.30 -13.20 -0.67
CA CYS A 375 -10.92 -13.09 -1.12
C CYS A 375 -10.34 -14.44 -1.48
N THR A 376 -10.00 -14.63 -2.75
CA THR A 376 -9.25 -15.80 -3.22
C THR A 376 -8.07 -15.31 -4.07
N MET A 377 -6.98 -16.09 -4.04
CA MET A 377 -5.78 -15.83 -4.82
C MET A 377 -5.14 -17.19 -5.07
N ASP A 378 -4.97 -17.55 -6.34
CA ASP A 378 -4.28 -18.78 -6.71
C ASP A 378 -2.77 -18.56 -6.61
N LEU A 379 -2.13 -19.34 -5.75
CA LEU A 379 -0.69 -19.29 -5.51
C LEU A 379 0.02 -20.56 -6.01
N SER A 380 -0.66 -21.44 -6.74
CA SER A 380 -0.11 -22.71 -7.24
C SER A 380 1.13 -22.54 -8.12
N LYS A 381 1.25 -21.41 -8.82
CA LYS A 381 2.44 -21.08 -9.64
C LYS A 381 3.58 -20.42 -8.88
N LEU A 382 3.33 -19.95 -7.65
CA LEU A 382 4.32 -19.27 -6.82
C LEU A 382 4.86 -20.16 -5.69
N LEU A 383 3.98 -20.98 -5.12
CA LEU A 383 4.29 -21.82 -3.96
C LEU A 383 4.52 -23.28 -4.40
N PRO A 384 5.46 -24.00 -3.77
CA PRO A 384 5.60 -25.43 -4.00
C PRO A 384 4.37 -26.17 -3.46
N ALA A 385 4.02 -27.31 -4.06
CA ALA A 385 2.88 -28.14 -3.64
C ALA A 385 2.93 -28.55 -2.15
N SER A 386 4.14 -28.63 -1.57
CA SER A 386 4.34 -28.92 -0.15
C SER A 386 3.89 -27.81 0.79
N TYR A 387 3.82 -26.56 0.32
CA TYR A 387 3.42 -25.41 1.13
C TYR A 387 1.95 -25.51 1.58
N GLY A 388 1.08 -26.10 0.75
CA GLY A 388 -0.35 -26.22 1.00
C GLY A 388 -0.77 -27.37 1.92
N LYS A 389 0.00 -28.47 2.00
CA LYS A 389 -0.41 -29.66 2.76
C LYS A 389 -0.37 -29.46 4.28
N SER A 390 0.46 -28.55 4.80
CA SER A 390 0.48 -28.21 6.23
C SER A 390 -0.35 -26.96 6.56
N ALA A 391 -0.56 -26.04 5.61
CA ALA A 391 -1.20 -24.75 5.84
C ALA A 391 -2.72 -24.73 5.56
N MET A 392 -3.24 -25.58 4.67
CA MET A 392 -4.66 -25.57 4.26
C MET A 392 -5.58 -26.52 5.04
N SER A 393 -5.07 -27.35 5.95
CA SER A 393 -5.88 -28.43 6.55
C SER A 393 -6.95 -27.96 7.55
N LYS A 394 -7.01 -26.69 7.96
CA LYS A 394 -8.06 -26.20 8.88
C LYS A 394 -8.29 -24.69 8.78
N PHE A 395 -8.97 -24.15 7.76
CA PHE A 395 -9.70 -22.88 7.91
C PHE A 395 -10.76 -22.73 6.81
N THR A 396 -11.99 -23.09 7.15
CA THR A 396 -13.20 -22.55 6.51
C THR A 396 -13.51 -21.23 7.25
N VAL A 397 -13.74 -20.14 6.50
CA VAL A 397 -13.89 -18.76 7.00
C VAL A 397 -15.03 -18.58 7.98
#